data_AF-A0A2N8IF03-F1
#
_entry.id   AF-A0A2N8IF03-F1
#
_cell.length_a   1.000
_cell.length_b   1.000
_cell.length_c   1.000
_cell.angle_alpha   90.00
_cell.angle_beta   90.00
_cell.angle_gamma   90.00
#
_symmetry.space_group_name_H-M   'P 1'
#
loop_
_entity.id
_entity.type
_entity.pdbx_description
1 polymer ?
#
loop_
_entity_poly.entity_id
_entity_poly.type
_entity_poly.pdbx_seq_one_letter_code
_entity_poly.pdbx_strand_id
1 'polypeptide(L)'
;MNTPVLNDNLRAATEALCNLLAKEDKVVASKAKIGLFFQNPEATKLFEEVNAYGEELRNKHLAGMPPTEEEISKFDALRENVIKNDAARGFLEARQTIDELLNTINHYLGMSIDLGRAPTPEEIEEARQRAMSAQSSCSCGGQCDKENCDCDGKCDHDHKDGGCGCGNH
;
A
#
# COMPACT_ATOMS: atom_id res chain seq x y z
N MET A 1 22.78 -6.04 -9.69
CA MET A 1 21.77 -5.11 -10.24
C MET A 1 22.51 -3.84 -10.62
N ASN A 2 22.52 -3.44 -11.90
CA ASN A 2 23.10 -2.17 -12.33
C ASN A 2 22.04 -1.09 -12.13
N THR A 3 22.18 -0.27 -11.09
CA THR A 3 21.39 0.95 -10.96
C THR A 3 21.76 1.86 -12.14
N PRO A 4 20.78 2.31 -12.95
CA PRO A 4 21.06 3.25 -14.03
C PRO A 4 21.67 4.52 -13.44
N VAL A 5 22.74 5.00 -14.07
CA VAL A 5 23.41 6.23 -13.64
C VAL A 5 22.48 7.40 -13.96
N LEU A 6 21.97 8.06 -12.91
CA LEU A 6 21.25 9.32 -13.04
C LEU A 6 22.20 10.39 -13.54
N ASN A 7 21.74 11.23 -14.46
CA ASN A 7 22.48 12.43 -14.85
C ASN A 7 22.66 13.36 -13.62
N ASP A 8 23.66 14.24 -13.66
CA ASP A 8 24.05 15.04 -12.49
C ASP A 8 22.91 15.92 -11.95
N ASN A 9 22.07 16.46 -12.84
CA ASN A 9 20.92 17.30 -12.46
C ASN A 9 19.83 16.49 -11.73
N LEU A 10 19.47 15.32 -12.24
CA LEU A 10 18.51 14.43 -11.59
C LEU A 10 19.04 13.92 -10.26
N ARG A 11 20.33 13.55 -10.20
CA ARG A 11 20.95 13.14 -8.94
C ARG A 11 20.87 14.24 -7.88
N ALA A 12 21.24 15.48 -8.22
CA ALA A 12 21.16 16.60 -7.29
C ALA A 12 19.71 16.88 -6.82
N ALA A 13 18.73 16.79 -7.73
CA ALA A 13 17.32 16.94 -7.38
C ALA A 13 16.81 15.81 -6.46
N THR A 14 17.20 14.57 -6.72
CA THR A 14 16.88 13.41 -5.87
C THR A 14 17.54 13.55 -4.49
N GLU A 15 18.81 13.96 -4.41
CA GLU A 15 19.49 14.22 -3.14
C GLU A 15 18.80 15.32 -2.33
N ALA A 16 18.36 16.40 -2.98
CA ALA A 16 17.58 17.45 -2.33
C ALA A 16 16.26 16.91 -1.76
N LEU A 17 15.53 16.10 -2.54
CA LEU A 17 14.31 15.43 -2.08
C LEU A 17 14.58 14.52 -0.89
N CYS A 18 15.60 13.67 -0.95
CA CYS A 18 15.97 12.78 0.16
C CYS A 18 16.31 13.56 1.45
N ASN A 19 17.01 14.69 1.32
CA ASN A 19 17.33 15.55 2.46
C ASN A 19 16.09 16.22 3.07
N LEU A 20 15.10 16.60 2.25
CA LEU A 20 13.82 17.11 2.74
C LEU A 20 13.04 16.01 3.47
N LEU A 21 12.95 14.82 2.88
CA LEU A 21 12.29 13.66 3.49
C LEU A 21 12.91 13.26 4.83
N ALA A 22 14.22 13.31 4.94
CA ALA A 22 14.92 13.00 6.18
C ALA A 22 14.62 13.99 7.32
N LYS A 23 14.17 15.21 6.99
CA LYS A 23 13.84 16.28 7.94
C LYS A 23 12.34 16.44 8.18
N GLU A 24 11.50 15.79 7.38
CA GLU A 24 10.06 15.84 7.51
C GLU A 24 9.63 15.31 8.88
N ASP A 25 8.81 16.08 9.61
CA ASP A 25 8.41 15.77 10.99
C ASP A 25 7.76 14.38 11.10
N LYS A 26 6.96 14.00 10.10
CA LYS A 26 6.34 12.66 10.02
C LYS A 26 7.39 11.56 9.94
N VAL A 27 8.43 11.73 9.13
CA VAL A 27 9.50 10.73 8.98
C VAL A 27 10.34 10.65 10.24
N VAL A 28 10.67 11.78 10.86
CA VAL A 28 11.41 11.84 12.12
C VAL A 28 10.61 11.18 13.25
N ALA A 29 9.32 11.49 13.38
CA ALA A 29 8.43 10.89 14.36
C ALA A 29 8.27 9.38 14.14
N SER A 30 8.07 8.95 12.90
CA SER A 30 8.00 7.53 12.54
C SER A 30 9.30 6.80 12.88
N LYS A 31 10.47 7.40 12.59
CA LYS A 31 11.77 6.83 12.95
C LYS A 31 11.93 6.68 14.47
N ALA A 32 11.45 7.64 15.26
CA ALA A 32 11.46 7.55 16.71
C ALA A 32 10.58 6.39 17.22
N LYS A 33 9.34 6.26 16.70
CA LYS A 33 8.44 5.13 17.02
C LYS A 33 9.07 3.78 16.68
N ILE A 34 9.71 3.68 15.50
CA ILE A 34 10.45 2.47 15.09
C ILE A 34 11.62 2.19 16.04
N GLY A 35 12.36 3.23 16.44
CA GLY A 35 13.45 3.08 17.41
C GLY A 35 12.98 2.59 18.78
N LEU A 36 11.84 3.07 19.28
CA LEU A 36 11.23 2.61 20.53
C LEU A 36 10.78 1.15 20.45
N PHE A 37 10.27 0.72 19.29
CA PHE A 37 9.90 -0.67 19.06
C PHE A 37 11.10 -1.62 19.18
N PHE A 38 12.22 -1.31 18.53
CA PHE A 38 13.44 -2.13 18.63
C PHE A 38 14.08 -2.13 20.03
N GLN A 39 13.78 -1.12 20.86
CA GLN A 39 14.20 -1.10 22.27
C GLN A 39 13.29 -1.95 23.17
N ASN A 40 12.13 -2.39 22.68
CA ASN A 40 11.21 -3.23 23.41
C ASN A 40 11.34 -4.70 22.93
N PRO A 41 12.02 -5.57 23.72
CA PRO A 41 12.25 -6.96 23.33
C PRO A 41 10.96 -7.79 23.30
N GLU A 42 9.94 -7.44 24.09
CA GLU A 42 8.65 -8.14 24.06
C GLU A 42 7.88 -7.82 22.77
N ALA A 43 7.83 -6.55 22.39
CA ALA A 43 7.17 -6.11 21.16
C ALA A 43 7.86 -6.72 19.92
N THR A 44 9.19 -6.76 19.92
CA THR A 44 9.97 -7.34 18.82
C THR A 44 9.69 -8.83 18.67
N LYS A 45 9.69 -9.60 19.76
CA LYS A 45 9.36 -11.05 19.73
C LYS A 45 7.93 -11.32 19.27
N LEU A 46 6.95 -10.59 19.80
CA LEU A 46 5.55 -10.74 19.37
C LEU A 46 5.39 -10.49 17.87
N PHE A 47 6.06 -9.47 17.35
CA PHE A 47 6.03 -9.15 15.93
C PHE A 47 6.73 -10.21 15.06
N GLU A 48 7.86 -10.75 15.51
CA GLU A 48 8.56 -11.86 14.85
C GLU A 48 7.69 -13.12 14.79
N GLU A 49 7.02 -13.48 15.89
CA GLU A 49 6.11 -14.63 15.95
C GLU A 49 4.92 -14.46 15.00
N VAL A 50 4.31 -13.27 14.97
CA VAL A 50 3.19 -12.95 14.07
C VAL A 50 3.63 -13.03 12.61
N ASN A 51 4.82 -12.53 12.27
CA ASN A 51 5.34 -12.59 10.91
C ASN A 51 5.65 -14.02 10.49
N ALA A 52 6.35 -14.79 11.34
CA ALA A 52 6.69 -16.17 11.05
C ALA A 52 5.42 -17.02 10.83
N TYR A 53 4.43 -16.86 11.71
CA TYR A 53 3.16 -17.57 11.58
C TYR A 53 2.36 -17.10 10.36
N GLY A 54 2.32 -15.78 10.09
CA GLY A 54 1.69 -15.22 8.89
C GLY A 54 2.32 -15.72 7.58
N GLU A 55 3.65 -15.86 7.54
CA GLU A 55 4.34 -16.46 6.39
C GLU A 55 4.01 -17.94 6.21
N GLU A 56 3.92 -18.70 7.30
CA GLU A 56 3.50 -20.10 7.26
C GLU A 56 2.09 -20.25 6.69
N LEU A 57 1.13 -19.43 7.15
CA LEU A 57 -0.24 -19.42 6.65
C LEU A 57 -0.31 -19.00 5.19
N ARG A 58 0.46 -17.98 4.78
CA ARG A 58 0.57 -17.55 3.39
C ARG A 58 1.13 -18.68 2.50
N ASN A 59 2.15 -19.39 2.96
CA ASN A 59 2.75 -20.50 2.23
C ASN A 59 1.77 -21.69 2.10
N LYS A 60 1.02 -22.02 3.16
CA LYS A 60 -0.05 -23.03 3.11
C LYS A 60 -1.13 -22.64 2.10
N HIS A 61 -1.57 -21.38 2.12
CA HIS A 61 -2.55 -20.86 1.18
C HIS A 61 -2.06 -20.95 -0.27
N LEU A 62 -0.81 -20.55 -0.53
CA LEU A 62 -0.17 -20.69 -1.86
C LEU A 62 -0.01 -22.15 -2.30
N ALA A 63 0.16 -23.07 -1.35
CA ALA A 63 0.20 -24.52 -1.60
C ALA A 63 -1.20 -25.15 -1.82
N GLY A 64 -2.26 -24.33 -1.85
CA GLY A 64 -3.64 -24.79 -2.05
C GLY A 64 -4.27 -25.45 -0.81
N MET A 65 -3.63 -25.33 0.36
CA MET A 65 -4.19 -25.78 1.63
C MET A 65 -4.79 -24.56 2.35
N PRO A 66 -6.12 -24.38 2.36
CA PRO A 66 -6.74 -23.28 3.09
C PRO A 66 -6.39 -23.40 4.58
N PRO A 67 -5.99 -22.30 5.24
CA PRO A 67 -5.78 -22.28 6.68
C PRO A 67 -7.00 -22.78 7.43
N THR A 68 -6.78 -23.58 8.48
CA THR A 68 -7.86 -24.03 9.35
C THR A 68 -8.37 -22.89 10.25
N GLU A 69 -9.60 -23.00 10.74
CA GLU A 69 -10.21 -21.99 11.62
C GLU A 69 -9.41 -21.82 12.94
N GLU A 70 -8.83 -22.91 13.45
CA GLU A 70 -7.94 -22.86 14.62
C GLU A 70 -6.67 -22.05 14.36
N GLU A 71 -6.10 -22.16 13.15
CA GLU A 71 -4.91 -21.41 12.76
C GLU A 71 -5.22 -19.92 12.58
N ILE A 72 -6.36 -19.61 11.97
CA ILE A 72 -6.85 -18.23 11.84
C ILE A 72 -7.07 -17.62 13.23
N SER A 73 -7.72 -18.34 14.14
CA SER A 73 -7.96 -17.88 15.51
C SER A 73 -6.66 -17.62 16.29
N LYS A 74 -5.65 -18.49 16.14
CA LYS A 74 -4.31 -18.26 16.73
C LYS A 74 -3.64 -17.02 16.16
N PHE A 75 -3.72 -16.80 14.84
CA PHE A 75 -3.17 -15.61 14.19
C PHE A 75 -3.87 -14.34 14.66
N ASP A 76 -5.19 -14.35 14.78
CA ASP A 76 -5.96 -13.20 15.27
C ASP A 76 -5.61 -12.85 16.72
N ALA A 77 -5.45 -13.84 17.60
CA ALA A 77 -4.99 -13.62 18.97
C ALA A 77 -3.58 -13.00 19.03
N LEU A 78 -2.67 -13.48 18.19
CA LEU A 78 -1.32 -12.92 18.07
C LEU A 78 -1.35 -11.47 17.55
N ARG A 79 -2.18 -11.16 16.55
CA ARG A 79 -2.38 -9.80 16.06
C ARG A 79 -2.99 -8.89 17.11
N GLU A 80 -3.95 -9.37 17.89
CA GLU A 80 -4.55 -8.60 18.96
C GLU A 80 -3.51 -8.23 20.04
N ASN A 81 -2.60 -9.16 20.36
CA ASN A 81 -1.49 -8.91 21.28
C ASN A 81 -0.51 -7.85 20.74
N VAL A 82 -0.25 -7.85 19.43
CA VAL A 82 0.54 -6.78 18.78
C VAL A 82 -0.16 -5.44 18.86
N ILE A 83 -1.47 -5.37 18.62
CA ILE A 83 -2.24 -4.11 18.66
C ILE A 83 -2.37 -3.57 20.08
N LYS A 84 -2.47 -4.46 21.09
CA LYS A 84 -2.49 -4.10 22.52
C LYS A 84 -1.17 -3.50 23.00
N ASN A 85 -0.04 -3.83 22.35
CA ASN A 85 1.26 -3.29 22.70
C ASN A 85 1.48 -1.94 21.99
N ASP A 86 1.56 -0.85 22.75
CA ASP A 86 1.72 0.50 22.21
C ASP A 86 2.98 0.66 21.35
N ALA A 87 4.07 -0.05 21.66
CA ALA A 87 5.31 0.01 20.88
C ALA A 87 5.15 -0.67 19.51
N ALA A 88 4.46 -1.83 19.48
CA ALA A 88 4.23 -2.55 18.23
C ALA A 88 3.17 -1.86 17.35
N ARG A 89 2.11 -1.30 17.95
CA ARG A 89 1.16 -0.43 17.25
C ARG A 89 1.85 0.81 16.67
N GLY A 90 2.68 1.48 17.47
CA GLY A 90 3.44 2.65 17.03
C GLY A 90 4.38 2.33 15.86
N PHE A 91 5.00 1.14 15.86
CA PHE A 91 5.81 0.66 14.74
C PHE A 91 4.99 0.46 13.46
N LEU A 92 3.84 -0.21 13.55
CA LEU A 92 2.95 -0.46 12.41
C LEU A 92 2.46 0.85 11.79
N GLU A 93 1.97 1.78 12.60
CA GLU A 93 1.55 3.11 12.16
C GLU A 93 2.69 3.89 11.50
N ALA A 94 3.88 3.85 12.11
CA ALA A 94 5.06 4.53 11.59
C ALA A 94 5.48 3.98 10.23
N ARG A 95 5.43 2.64 10.08
CA ARG A 95 5.73 1.97 8.82
C ARG A 95 4.72 2.34 7.74
N GLN A 96 3.43 2.25 8.06
CA GLN A 96 2.35 2.65 7.16
C GLN A 96 2.50 4.12 6.71
N THR A 97 2.78 5.03 7.64
CA THR A 97 2.97 6.46 7.33
C THR A 97 4.14 6.66 6.35
N ILE A 98 5.26 5.95 6.54
CA ILE A 98 6.40 6.02 5.62
C ILE A 98 6.02 5.45 4.25
N ASP A 99 5.37 4.29 4.21
CA ASP A 99 4.99 3.64 2.96
C ASP A 99 3.97 4.49 2.17
N GLU A 100 2.97 5.08 2.83
CA GLU A 100 2.02 6.01 2.21
C GLU A 100 2.71 7.24 1.63
N LEU A 101 3.66 7.81 2.36
CA LEU A 101 4.42 8.97 1.93
C LEU A 101 5.28 8.65 0.70
N LEU A 102 5.99 7.52 0.71
CA LEU A 102 6.77 7.04 -0.43
C LEU A 102 5.89 6.72 -1.64
N ASN A 103 4.74 6.09 -1.44
CA ASN A 103 3.77 5.82 -2.51
C ASN A 103 3.27 7.10 -3.15
N THR A 104 2.98 8.13 -2.35
CA THR A 104 2.56 9.45 -2.84
C THR A 104 3.65 10.09 -3.70
N ILE A 105 4.91 10.03 -3.26
CA ILE A 105 6.04 10.58 -4.03
C ILE A 105 6.25 9.81 -5.33
N ASN A 106 6.24 8.48 -5.28
CA ASN A 106 6.37 7.64 -6.46
C ASN A 106 5.23 7.91 -7.45
N HIS A 107 4.02 8.15 -6.96
CA HIS A 107 2.89 8.55 -7.80
C HIS A 107 3.16 9.90 -8.49
N TYR A 108 3.67 10.91 -7.78
CA TYR A 108 3.98 12.21 -8.37
C TYR A 108 5.11 12.11 -9.42
N LEU A 109 6.12 11.28 -9.15
CA LEU A 109 7.19 11.01 -10.10
C LEU A 109 6.66 10.31 -11.35
N GLY A 110 5.79 9.31 -11.19
CA GLY A 110 5.11 8.64 -12.30
C GLY A 110 4.31 9.60 -13.16
N MET A 111 3.46 10.42 -12.54
CA MET A 111 2.71 11.47 -13.25
C MET A 111 3.62 12.45 -13.98
N SER A 112 4.75 12.83 -13.38
CA SER A 112 5.69 13.75 -14.02
C SER A 112 6.33 13.15 -15.28
N ILE A 113 6.59 11.84 -15.27
CA ILE A 113 7.12 11.10 -16.41
C ILE A 113 6.05 11.00 -17.52
N ASP A 114 4.81 10.67 -17.15
CA ASP A 114 3.70 10.51 -18.10
C ASP A 114 3.30 11.84 -18.76
N LEU A 115 3.32 12.94 -18.00
CA LEU A 115 2.96 14.28 -18.48
C LEU A 115 4.13 15.02 -19.16
N GLY A 116 5.37 14.58 -18.93
CA GLY A 116 6.59 15.29 -19.36
C GLY A 116 6.80 16.65 -18.66
N ARG A 117 6.04 16.94 -17.60
CA ARG A 117 6.12 18.14 -16.76
C ARG A 117 5.73 17.80 -15.32
N ALA A 118 6.07 18.68 -14.37
CA ALA A 118 5.56 18.54 -13.02
C ALA A 118 4.01 18.64 -13.00
N PRO A 119 3.31 17.75 -12.27
CA PRO A 119 1.86 17.81 -12.13
C PRO A 119 1.44 19.03 -11.31
N THR A 120 0.27 19.60 -11.62
CA THR A 120 -0.31 20.69 -10.82
C THR A 120 -0.92 20.15 -9.52
N PRO A 121 -1.12 21.00 -8.49
CA PRO A 121 -1.79 20.58 -7.26
C PRO A 121 -3.19 19.98 -7.49
N GLU A 122 -3.91 20.47 -8.50
CA GLU A 122 -5.25 19.96 -8.86
C GLU A 122 -5.16 18.55 -9.46
N GLU A 123 -4.24 18.32 -10.40
CA GLU A 123 -4.02 17.00 -11.03
C GLU A 123 -3.63 15.95 -9.99
N ILE A 124 -2.81 16.36 -9.02
CA ILE A 124 -2.39 15.54 -7.88
C ILE A 124 -3.60 15.11 -7.03
N GLU A 125 -4.46 16.06 -6.68
CA GLU A 125 -5.60 15.79 -5.80
C GLU A 125 -6.65 14.93 -6.51
N GLU A 126 -6.89 15.17 -7.80
CA GLU A 126 -7.73 14.30 -8.63
C GLU A 126 -7.17 12.88 -8.72
N ALA A 127 -5.86 12.72 -8.93
CA ALA A 127 -5.24 11.41 -9.04
C ALA A 127 -5.28 10.65 -7.71
N ARG A 128 -5.13 11.36 -6.58
CA ARG A 128 -5.30 10.82 -5.24
C ARG A 128 -6.74 10.37 -4.98
N GLN A 129 -7.74 11.15 -5.40
CA GLN A 129 -9.15 10.76 -5.30
C GLN A 129 -9.47 9.55 -6.18
N ARG A 130 -8.92 9.46 -7.39
CA ARG A 130 -9.04 8.27 -8.26
C ARG A 130 -8.37 7.04 -7.65
N ALA A 131 -7.22 7.18 -7.00
CA ALA A 131 -6.54 6.08 -6.32
C ALA A 131 -7.36 5.56 -5.13
N MET A 132 -8.01 6.46 -4.38
CA MET A 132 -8.92 6.09 -3.29
C MET A 132 -10.20 5.42 -3.79
N SER A 133 -10.77 5.88 -4.92
CA SER A 133 -11.93 5.22 -5.53
C SER A 133 -11.58 3.85 -6.09
N ALA A 134 -10.37 3.67 -6.63
CA ALA A 134 -9.88 2.36 -7.12
C ALA A 134 -9.66 1.33 -5.99
N GLN A 135 -9.41 1.78 -4.74
CA GLN A 135 -9.37 0.89 -3.58
C GLN A 135 -10.76 0.57 -3.01
N SER A 136 -11.77 1.41 -3.28
CA SER A 136 -13.16 1.16 -2.89
C SER A 136 -14.01 0.51 -4.00
N SER A 137 -13.46 0.35 -5.21
CA SER A 137 -14.15 -0.27 -6.34
C SER A 137 -13.38 -1.50 -6.84
N CYS A 138 -13.96 -2.68 -6.55
CA CYS A 138 -13.76 -3.94 -7.26
C CYS A 138 -12.53 -4.79 -6.87
N SER A 139 -12.61 -5.38 -5.67
CA SER A 139 -12.17 -6.77 -5.46
C SER A 139 -13.19 -7.73 -6.09
N CYS A 140 -13.34 -7.70 -7.42
CA CYS A 140 -14.01 -8.75 -8.17
C CYS A 140 -12.95 -9.73 -8.66
N GLY A 141 -12.57 -10.66 -7.77
CA GLY A 141 -11.79 -11.84 -8.12
C GLY A 141 -12.63 -12.90 -8.85
N GLY A 142 -13.30 -12.52 -9.94
CA GLY A 142 -14.00 -13.44 -10.81
C GLY A 142 -13.51 -13.24 -12.24
N GLN A 143 -13.06 -14.31 -12.89
CA GLN A 143 -12.86 -14.33 -14.33
C GLN A 143 -14.06 -13.68 -15.02
N CYS A 144 -13.84 -12.55 -15.70
CA CYS A 144 -14.78 -12.03 -16.69
C CYS A 144 -14.68 -12.89 -17.96
N ASP A 145 -15.04 -14.17 -17.85
CA ASP A 145 -15.31 -14.99 -19.01
C ASP A 145 -16.69 -14.58 -19.54
N LYS A 146 -16.69 -14.15 -20.80
CA LYS A 146 -17.84 -13.69 -21.57
C LYS A 146 -19.03 -14.65 -21.41
N GLU A 147 -20.19 -14.09 -21.01
CA GLU A 147 -21.48 -14.18 -21.71
C GLU A 147 -22.71 -13.86 -20.85
N ASN A 148 -22.58 -13.54 -19.56
CA ASN A 148 -23.70 -12.97 -18.79
C ASN A 148 -23.22 -12.15 -17.59
N CYS A 149 -23.36 -10.82 -17.65
CA CYS A 149 -23.30 -9.97 -16.47
C CYS A 149 -24.73 -9.61 -16.05
N ASP A 150 -25.32 -10.44 -15.17
CA ASP A 150 -26.49 -10.04 -14.40
C ASP A 150 -26.03 -9.10 -13.28
N CYS A 151 -26.02 -7.80 -13.58
CA CYS A 151 -25.82 -6.75 -12.58
C CYS A 151 -27.15 -6.48 -11.85
N ASP A 152 -27.48 -7.30 -10.86
CA ASP A 152 -28.66 -7.16 -9.98
C ASP A 152 -28.42 -6.17 -8.82
N GLY A 153 -27.83 -5.02 -9.10
CA GLY A 153 -27.51 -4.01 -8.10
C GLY A 153 -27.53 -2.61 -8.71
N LYS A 154 -28.44 -1.77 -8.21
CA LYS A 154 -28.61 -0.37 -8.60
C LYS A 154 -27.27 0.38 -8.69
N CYS A 155 -26.76 0.53 -9.90
CA CYS A 155 -25.72 1.51 -10.19
C CYS A 155 -26.41 2.88 -10.33
N ASP A 156 -26.28 3.74 -9.31
CA ASP A 156 -26.72 5.14 -9.30
C ASP A 156 -25.80 6.01 -10.19
N HIS A 157 -25.68 5.64 -11.48
CA HIS A 157 -25.07 6.48 -12.49
C HIS A 157 -25.94 6.48 -13.74
N ASP A 158 -26.35 7.67 -14.17
CA ASP A 158 -27.06 7.91 -15.43
C ASP A 158 -26.25 7.36 -16.62
N HIS A 159 -26.60 6.17 -17.09
CA HIS A 159 -26.17 5.67 -18.38
C HIS A 159 -26.93 6.39 -19.50
N LYS A 160 -26.58 7.64 -19.74
CA LYS A 160 -26.89 8.29 -21.01
C LYS A 160 -25.90 7.80 -22.05
N ASP A 161 -26.46 7.06 -23.01
CA ASP A 161 -25.94 6.84 -24.36
C ASP A 161 -24.70 5.92 -24.49
N GLY A 162 -24.99 4.62 -24.62
CA GLY A 162 -24.50 3.78 -25.71
C GLY A 162 -22.99 3.69 -25.95
N GLY A 163 -22.37 2.62 -25.45
CA GLY A 163 -21.18 2.02 -26.05
C GLY A 163 -20.01 1.85 -25.10
N CYS A 164 -19.93 0.70 -24.43
CA CYS A 164 -18.67 0.27 -23.79
C CYS A 164 -17.72 -0.21 -24.90
N GLY A 165 -16.91 0.71 -25.42
CA GLY A 165 -15.91 0.46 -26.44
C GLY A 165 -14.68 -0.23 -25.85
N CYS A 166 -14.70 -1.56 -25.77
CA CYS A 166 -13.48 -2.35 -25.56
C CYS A 166 -12.67 -2.33 -26.86
N GLY A 167 -11.71 -1.41 -26.95
CA GLY A 167 -10.73 -1.37 -28.04
C GLY A 167 -9.72 -2.52 -27.91
N ASN A 168 -9.60 -3.31 -28.97
CA ASN A 168 -8.57 -4.34 -29.16
C ASN A 168 -7.16 -3.76 -28.97
N HIS A 169 -6.31 -4.47 -28.21
CA HIS A 169 -4.99 -4.97 -28.62
C HIS A 169 -4.54 -6.07 -27.64
#